data_AF-A0A4Q3WWY2-F1
#
_entry.id   AF-A0A4Q3WWY2-F1
#
_cell.length_a   1.000
_cell.length_b   1.000
_cell.length_c   1.000
_cell.angle_alpha   90.00
_cell.angle_beta   90.00
_cell.angle_gamma   90.00
#
_symmetry.space_group_name_H-M   'P 1'
#
loop_
_entity.id
_entity.type
_entity.pdbx_description
1 polymer ?
#
loop_
_entity_poly.entity_id
_entity_poly.type
_entity_poly.pdbx_seq_one_letter_code
_entity_poly.pdbx_strand_id
1 'polypeptide(L)'
;MSSFAASGSDREISPSLLPRFLALIATRTGLQIRDKDRGDLQKTLLERMGALKIGRSESYLQLLEAQNSVQQGEWTRLLPRLTNGESYFWRDKGQFSLLKTRILPELIAARANVRTLRLWSAGCSTGEEPYSLAMLIDELMPNRDGWNISILGTDINPLSLDRARVGLYGAWAFRGLDIAVQEKYFERQKGDFQISSKLKSMVTFNICNLRGDEFPSRVSGIYDMDLILCRNVLIYFSGEAIAHALQGFGRTLREGGYLLTGHAELANHDPAPLQPRAFAESVAYLKCPASAQKPVPRPTLEVNAQRTFQTTPFTAPKPELPKPQVPRRPDLISLPFDIGVTSVPRSVPTLNPTPDPATPASPAVQELCRRAQETADFGRYVEAVRLCQEAVALDPTCDQAYFTWAQVEGEQGNPETAKSLFKKVIYLAPARFDAHLELAALYESEADLGRSRRERQAALEILRELPGNNMLASHPGVTVEQLKLHLEEGLQEAHQGNIMNNRNRGLR
;
A
#
# COMPACT_ATOMS: atom_id res chain seq x y z
N MET A 1 -49.84 29.20 -26.74
CA MET A 1 -48.37 29.11 -26.78
C MET A 1 -47.94 28.36 -25.53
N SER A 2 -47.38 27.17 -25.74
CA SER A 2 -47.25 26.12 -24.74
C SER A 2 -46.34 26.46 -23.57
N SER A 3 -46.89 26.20 -22.39
CA SER A 3 -46.22 25.97 -21.12
C SER A 3 -45.00 25.05 -21.27
N PHE A 4 -43.79 25.59 -21.09
CA PHE A 4 -42.64 24.80 -20.65
C PHE A 4 -42.77 24.61 -19.14
N ALA A 5 -43.40 23.50 -18.75
CA ALA A 5 -43.40 23.05 -17.37
C ALA A 5 -41.94 22.90 -16.89
N ALA A 6 -41.63 23.43 -15.71
CA ALA A 6 -40.38 23.21 -15.00
C ALA A 6 -40.19 21.71 -14.78
N SER A 7 -39.46 21.08 -15.69
CA SER A 7 -39.14 19.66 -15.64
C SER A 7 -38.19 19.42 -14.46
N GLY A 8 -38.60 18.55 -13.53
CA GLY A 8 -38.07 18.46 -12.17
C GLY A 8 -36.58 18.19 -12.06
N SER A 9 -36.00 18.67 -10.96
CA SER A 9 -34.62 18.34 -10.57
C SER A 9 -34.46 16.84 -10.33
N ASP A 10 -33.41 16.26 -10.89
CA ASP A 10 -33.04 14.87 -10.65
C ASP A 10 -32.79 14.66 -9.14
N ARG A 11 -33.46 13.66 -8.56
CA ARG A 11 -33.25 13.25 -7.16
C ARG A 11 -32.14 12.20 -7.03
N GLU A 12 -31.78 11.58 -8.14
CA GLU A 12 -30.77 10.54 -8.27
C GLU A 12 -30.00 10.77 -9.57
N ILE A 13 -28.74 10.35 -9.62
CA ILE A 13 -27.97 10.40 -10.88
C ILE A 13 -28.57 9.41 -11.85
N SER A 14 -28.87 9.86 -13.07
CA SER A 14 -29.42 9.00 -14.11
C SER A 14 -28.56 7.74 -14.31
N PRO A 15 -29.13 6.52 -14.19
CA PRO A 15 -28.37 5.27 -14.32
C PRO A 15 -27.64 5.13 -15.66
N SER A 16 -28.17 5.73 -16.72
CA SER A 16 -27.53 5.74 -18.05
C SER A 16 -26.32 6.67 -18.13
N LEU A 17 -26.22 7.67 -17.24
CA LEU A 17 -25.11 8.62 -17.19
C LEU A 17 -24.02 8.23 -16.21
N LEU A 18 -24.32 7.44 -15.18
CA LEU A 18 -23.33 7.03 -14.18
C LEU A 18 -22.06 6.42 -14.84
N PRO A 19 -22.14 5.54 -15.86
CA PRO A 19 -20.95 5.06 -16.57
C PRO A 19 -20.11 6.17 -17.20
N ARG A 20 -20.73 7.25 -17.70
CA ARG A 20 -20.02 8.39 -18.29
C ARG A 20 -19.31 9.22 -17.22
N PHE A 21 -19.92 9.43 -16.06
CA PHE A 21 -19.25 10.07 -14.92
C PHE A 21 -18.03 9.26 -14.46
N LEU A 22 -18.19 7.94 -14.32
CA LEU A 22 -17.11 7.03 -13.93
C LEU A 22 -15.95 7.09 -14.93
N ALA A 23 -16.26 7.01 -16.23
CA ALA A 23 -15.25 7.11 -17.28
C ALA A 23 -14.54 8.47 -17.26
N LEU A 24 -15.29 9.57 -17.12
CA LEU A 24 -14.72 10.92 -17.07
C LEU A 24 -13.78 11.11 -15.87
N ILE A 25 -14.16 10.61 -14.69
CA ILE A 25 -13.32 10.64 -13.49
C ILE A 25 -12.05 9.84 -13.73
N ALA A 26 -12.16 8.61 -14.23
CA ALA A 26 -11.00 7.74 -14.51
C ALA A 26 -10.06 8.37 -15.55
N THR A 27 -10.60 8.91 -16.65
CA THR A 27 -9.80 9.59 -17.68
C THR A 27 -9.08 10.81 -17.13
N ARG A 28 -9.74 11.61 -16.30
CA ARG A 28 -9.16 12.86 -15.81
C ARG A 28 -8.18 12.64 -14.66
N THR A 29 -8.44 11.69 -13.77
CA THR A 29 -7.72 11.56 -12.48
C THR A 29 -6.94 10.26 -12.35
N GLY A 30 -7.21 9.27 -13.20
CA GLY A 30 -6.72 7.90 -13.04
C GLY A 30 -7.55 7.05 -12.07
N LEU A 31 -8.44 7.66 -11.26
CA LEU A 31 -9.19 6.98 -10.22
C LEU A 31 -10.29 6.07 -10.78
N GLN A 32 -10.25 4.81 -10.37
CA GLN A 32 -11.29 3.82 -10.63
C GLN A 32 -12.22 3.74 -9.42
N ILE A 33 -13.45 4.22 -9.56
CA ILE A 33 -14.47 4.13 -8.52
C ILE A 33 -15.05 2.70 -8.51
N ARG A 34 -14.86 2.00 -7.39
CA ARG A 34 -15.33 0.62 -7.20
C ARG A 34 -16.84 0.59 -7.02
N ASP A 35 -17.44 -0.56 -7.32
CA ASP A 35 -18.88 -0.77 -7.25
C ASP A 35 -19.47 -0.40 -5.89
N LYS A 36 -18.79 -0.77 -4.81
CA LYS A 36 -19.20 -0.44 -3.43
C LYS A 36 -19.20 1.05 -3.12
N ASP A 37 -18.36 1.85 -3.78
CA ASP A 37 -18.23 3.29 -3.55
C ASP A 37 -19.10 4.13 -4.51
N ARG A 38 -19.80 3.49 -5.46
CA ARG A 38 -20.66 4.20 -6.44
C ARG A 38 -21.83 4.92 -5.77
N GLY A 39 -22.31 4.44 -4.61
CA GLY A 39 -23.35 5.12 -3.84
C GLY A 39 -22.87 6.48 -3.31
N ASP A 40 -21.69 6.50 -2.70
CA ASP A 40 -21.07 7.72 -2.17
C ASP A 40 -20.72 8.72 -3.28
N LEU A 41 -20.27 8.21 -4.43
CA LEU A 41 -20.06 9.04 -5.62
C LEU A 41 -21.36 9.73 -6.04
N GLN A 42 -22.46 9.00 -6.20
CA GLN A 42 -23.74 9.58 -6.64
C GLN A 42 -24.23 10.66 -5.68
N LYS A 43 -24.16 10.39 -4.36
CA LYS A 43 -24.47 11.38 -3.33
C LYS A 43 -23.61 12.63 -3.49
N THR A 44 -22.31 12.45 -3.67
CA THR A 44 -21.35 13.54 -3.88
C THR A 44 -21.69 14.37 -5.12
N LEU A 45 -22.01 13.74 -6.24
CA LEU A 45 -22.40 14.42 -7.48
C LEU A 45 -23.68 15.24 -7.29
N LEU A 46 -24.70 14.68 -6.62
CA LEU A 46 -25.95 15.39 -6.32
C LEU A 46 -25.73 16.60 -5.40
N GLU A 47 -24.87 16.48 -4.38
CA GLU A 47 -24.51 17.61 -3.52
C GLU A 47 -23.83 18.74 -4.30
N ARG A 48 -22.94 18.40 -5.24
CA ARG A 48 -22.29 19.38 -6.12
C ARG A 48 -23.28 20.04 -7.08
N MET A 49 -24.17 19.26 -7.69
CA MET A 49 -25.27 19.75 -8.52
C MET A 49 -26.15 20.74 -7.75
N GLY A 50 -26.53 20.41 -6.51
CA GLY A 50 -27.29 21.29 -5.62
C GLY A 50 -26.57 22.60 -5.32
N ALA A 51 -25.26 22.55 -5.03
CA ALA A 51 -24.46 23.74 -4.77
C ALA A 51 -24.37 24.69 -5.98
N LEU A 52 -24.41 24.14 -7.21
CA LEU A 52 -24.42 24.91 -8.45
C LEU A 52 -25.83 25.25 -8.96
N LYS A 53 -26.88 24.79 -8.27
CA LYS A 53 -28.29 24.89 -8.69
C LYS A 53 -28.55 24.27 -10.06
N ILE A 54 -27.83 23.19 -10.39
CA ILE A 54 -28.02 22.42 -11.62
C ILE A 54 -29.01 21.29 -11.34
N GLY A 55 -30.18 21.34 -11.98
CA GLY A 55 -31.24 20.37 -11.74
C GLY A 55 -31.11 19.06 -12.54
N ARG A 56 -30.27 19.02 -13.58
CA ARG A 56 -30.16 17.86 -14.49
C ARG A 56 -28.75 17.28 -14.50
N SER A 57 -28.67 15.96 -14.39
CA SER A 57 -27.42 15.20 -14.39
C SER A 57 -26.66 15.39 -15.70
N GLU A 58 -27.35 15.45 -16.84
CA GLU A 58 -26.79 15.71 -18.16
C GLU A 58 -26.07 17.06 -18.22
N SER A 59 -26.70 18.11 -17.68
CA SER A 59 -26.12 19.46 -17.66
C SER A 59 -24.89 19.52 -16.77
N TYR A 60 -24.87 18.80 -15.66
CA TYR A 60 -23.69 18.72 -14.81
C TYR A 60 -22.55 17.95 -15.47
N LEU A 61 -22.85 16.84 -16.15
CA LEU A 61 -21.86 16.10 -16.92
C LEU A 61 -21.25 16.96 -18.03
N GLN A 62 -22.08 17.69 -18.79
CA GLN A 62 -21.62 18.63 -19.81
C GLN A 62 -20.70 19.71 -19.21
N LEU A 63 -21.04 20.24 -18.02
CA LEU A 63 -20.17 21.19 -17.32
C LEU A 63 -18.80 20.57 -17.02
N LEU A 64 -18.75 19.32 -16.54
CA LEU A 64 -17.47 18.64 -16.26
C LEU A 64 -16.68 18.33 -17.53
N GLU A 65 -17.34 18.18 -18.68
CA GLU A 65 -16.74 17.92 -20.00
C GLU A 65 -16.26 19.19 -20.72
N ALA A 66 -16.82 20.37 -20.43
CA ALA A 66 -16.72 21.60 -21.25
C ALA A 66 -15.33 22.29 -21.38
N GLN A 67 -14.24 21.67 -20.90
CA GLN A 67 -12.83 22.13 -21.01
C GLN A 67 -12.62 23.67 -20.90
N ASN A 68 -13.17 24.30 -19.87
CA ASN A 68 -13.09 25.74 -19.65
C ASN A 68 -12.79 26.08 -18.16
N SER A 69 -12.67 27.37 -17.84
CA SER A 69 -12.33 27.81 -16.47
C SER A 69 -13.40 27.46 -15.42
N VAL A 70 -14.69 27.47 -15.79
CA VAL A 70 -15.79 27.06 -14.91
C VAL A 70 -15.64 25.58 -14.54
N GLN A 71 -15.38 24.76 -15.55
CA GLN A 71 -15.12 23.34 -15.40
C GLN A 71 -13.91 23.10 -14.49
N GLN A 72 -12.79 23.78 -14.71
CA GLN A 72 -11.60 23.65 -13.86
C GLN A 72 -11.92 23.96 -12.39
N GLY A 73 -12.65 25.05 -12.14
CA GLY A 73 -13.09 25.42 -10.80
C GLY A 73 -14.00 24.36 -10.16
N GLU A 74 -14.86 23.71 -10.92
CA GLU A 74 -15.69 22.64 -10.37
C GLU A 74 -14.87 21.39 -10.03
N TRP A 75 -13.91 21.02 -10.87
CA TRP A 75 -13.01 19.91 -10.56
C TRP A 75 -12.18 20.15 -9.29
N THR A 76 -11.75 21.39 -9.03
CA THR A 76 -11.11 21.76 -7.76
C THR A 76 -11.99 21.49 -6.54
N ARG A 77 -13.32 21.55 -6.68
CA ARG A 77 -14.28 21.32 -5.59
C ARG A 77 -14.77 19.88 -5.49
N LEU A 78 -14.87 19.20 -6.62
CA LEU A 78 -15.27 17.80 -6.68
C LEU A 78 -14.14 16.88 -6.20
N LEU A 79 -12.91 17.12 -6.66
CA LEU A 79 -11.78 16.23 -6.45
C LEU A 79 -11.48 15.90 -4.97
N PRO A 80 -11.49 16.86 -4.02
CA PRO A 80 -11.24 16.55 -2.62
C PRO A 80 -12.24 15.59 -1.99
N ARG A 81 -13.41 15.42 -2.61
CA ARG A 81 -14.47 14.49 -2.19
C ARG A 81 -14.33 13.11 -2.84
N LEU A 82 -13.51 12.99 -3.88
CA LEU A 82 -13.24 11.73 -4.59
C LEU A 82 -12.00 11.00 -4.05
N THR A 83 -11.09 11.73 -3.41
CA THR A 83 -9.84 11.18 -2.88
C THR A 83 -9.98 10.73 -1.43
N ASN A 84 -9.36 9.60 -1.08
CA ASN A 84 -9.13 9.23 0.32
C ASN A 84 -7.83 9.89 0.82
N GLY A 85 -7.94 10.77 1.81
CA GLY A 85 -6.80 11.51 2.37
C GLY A 85 -6.17 10.87 3.62
N GLU A 86 -6.53 9.64 3.99
CA GLU A 86 -6.01 9.03 5.20
C GLU A 86 -4.49 8.80 5.13
N SER A 87 -3.76 9.42 6.05
CA SER A 87 -2.30 9.30 6.20
C SER A 87 -1.91 9.46 7.67
N TYR A 88 -0.68 9.05 8.01
CA TYR A 88 -0.08 9.20 9.33
C TYR A 88 1.45 9.04 9.25
N PHE A 89 2.14 9.56 10.27
CA PHE A 89 3.59 9.50 10.34
C PHE A 89 4.06 8.06 10.50
N TRP A 90 5.10 7.71 9.75
CA TRP A 90 5.72 6.38 9.73
C TRP A 90 4.72 5.24 9.46
N ARG A 91 3.70 5.51 8.63
CA ARG A 91 2.79 4.50 8.10
C ARG A 91 3.59 3.38 7.45
N ASP A 92 3.39 2.14 7.90
CA ASP A 92 4.22 0.97 7.59
C ASP A 92 5.63 1.05 8.19
N LYS A 93 5.76 0.55 9.42
CA LYS A 93 7.03 0.53 10.14
C LYS A 93 8.10 -0.29 9.42
N GLY A 94 7.72 -1.36 8.72
CA GLY A 94 8.64 -2.20 7.96
C GLY A 94 9.32 -1.41 6.84
N GLN A 95 8.54 -0.72 6.01
CA GLN A 95 9.08 0.09 4.93
C GLN A 95 9.89 1.29 5.43
N PHE A 96 9.46 1.96 6.51
CA PHE A 96 10.25 3.05 7.10
C PHE A 96 11.56 2.55 7.74
N SER A 97 11.56 1.36 8.35
CA SER A 97 12.79 0.69 8.81
C SER A 97 13.73 0.41 7.64
N LEU A 98 13.22 -0.12 6.54
CA LEU A 98 13.97 -0.38 5.32
C LEU A 98 14.60 0.91 4.73
N LEU A 99 13.81 1.99 4.67
CA LEU A 99 14.30 3.31 4.23
C LEU A 99 15.46 3.79 5.11
N LYS A 100 15.31 3.69 6.43
CA LYS A 100 16.29 4.16 7.41
C LYS A 100 17.57 3.34 7.41
N THR A 101 17.47 2.01 7.32
CA THR A 101 18.59 1.10 7.56
C THR A 101 19.35 0.73 6.28
N ARG A 102 18.70 0.75 5.11
CA ARG A 102 19.32 0.32 3.84
C ARG A 102 19.23 1.37 2.75
N ILE A 103 18.03 1.76 2.33
CA ILE A 103 17.83 2.50 1.06
C ILE A 103 18.39 3.92 1.12
N LEU A 104 18.03 4.71 2.13
CA LEU A 104 18.56 6.08 2.24
C LEU A 104 20.09 6.08 2.46
N PRO A 105 20.67 5.25 3.34
CA PRO A 105 22.13 5.12 3.44
C PRO A 105 22.82 4.79 2.11
N GLU A 106 22.29 3.83 1.34
CA GLU A 106 22.83 3.46 0.01
C GLU A 106 22.80 4.66 -0.95
N LEU A 107 21.66 5.35 -1.03
CA LEU A 107 21.50 6.55 -1.88
C LEU A 107 22.42 7.69 -1.45
N ILE A 108 22.56 7.95 -0.16
CA ILE A 108 23.47 8.99 0.37
C ILE A 108 24.92 8.65 -0.01
N ALA A 109 25.36 7.42 0.18
CA ALA A 109 26.71 7.00 -0.21
C ALA A 109 26.92 7.15 -1.73
N ALA A 110 25.96 6.71 -2.54
CA ALA A 110 26.03 6.80 -3.99
C ALA A 110 26.00 8.25 -4.54
N ARG A 111 25.53 9.21 -3.73
CA ARG A 111 25.47 10.63 -4.10
C ARG A 111 26.50 11.51 -3.41
N ALA A 112 27.42 10.93 -2.63
CA ALA A 112 28.42 11.69 -1.87
C ALA A 112 29.31 12.62 -2.72
N ASN A 113 29.59 12.24 -3.97
CA ASN A 113 30.41 13.04 -4.89
C ASN A 113 29.66 14.26 -5.44
N VAL A 114 28.36 14.11 -5.73
CA VAL A 114 27.51 15.19 -6.29
C VAL A 114 26.77 15.99 -5.21
N ARG A 115 26.73 15.45 -3.98
CA ARG A 115 26.08 16.02 -2.79
C ARG A 115 24.67 16.55 -3.07
N THR A 116 23.92 15.83 -3.89
CA THR A 116 22.54 16.18 -4.23
C THR A 116 21.66 14.95 -4.04
N LEU A 117 20.58 15.10 -3.27
CA LEU A 117 19.62 14.05 -3.00
C LEU A 117 18.20 14.57 -3.24
N ARG A 118 17.46 13.94 -4.15
CA ARG A 118 16.11 14.35 -4.55
C ARG A 118 15.12 13.23 -4.23
N LEU A 119 14.18 13.51 -3.32
CA LEU A 119 13.19 12.55 -2.86
C LEU A 119 11.79 13.06 -3.27
N TRP A 120 10.92 12.15 -3.69
CA TRP A 120 9.55 12.47 -4.09
C TRP A 120 8.55 11.57 -3.39
N SER A 121 7.59 12.15 -2.66
CA SER A 121 6.37 11.48 -2.19
C SER A 121 5.22 11.83 -3.15
N ALA A 122 4.82 10.85 -3.95
CA ALA A 122 3.78 10.92 -4.97
C ALA A 122 2.45 10.44 -4.39
N GLY A 123 1.47 11.34 -4.25
CA GLY A 123 0.23 11.11 -3.51
C GLY A 123 0.41 11.31 -2.00
N CYS A 124 1.06 12.43 -1.62
CA CYS A 124 1.50 12.68 -0.25
C CYS A 124 0.38 13.05 0.75
N SER A 125 -0.87 13.19 0.29
CA SER A 125 -2.02 13.61 1.07
C SER A 125 -1.71 14.86 1.92
N THR A 126 -1.87 14.77 3.24
CA THR A 126 -1.71 15.86 4.21
C THR A 126 -0.28 16.03 4.72
N GLY A 127 0.70 15.43 4.04
CA GLY A 127 2.13 15.73 4.21
C GLY A 127 2.88 14.88 5.22
N GLU A 128 2.23 13.92 5.88
CA GLU A 128 2.88 13.06 6.87
C GLU A 128 4.05 12.26 6.28
N GLU A 129 3.91 11.74 5.06
CA GLU A 129 4.97 10.96 4.39
C GLU A 129 6.22 11.80 4.02
N PRO A 130 6.13 12.94 3.30
CA PRO A 130 7.31 13.74 2.99
C PRO A 130 7.97 14.33 4.24
N TYR A 131 7.21 14.62 5.29
CA TYR A 131 7.80 15.02 6.58
C TYR A 131 8.46 13.86 7.32
N SER A 132 7.92 12.64 7.21
CA SER A 132 8.58 11.44 7.72
C SER A 132 9.94 11.22 7.04
N LEU A 133 10.02 11.44 5.71
CA LEU A 133 11.29 11.44 4.99
C LEU A 133 12.25 12.53 5.50
N ALA A 134 11.74 13.73 5.77
CA ALA A 134 12.56 14.82 6.31
C ALA A 134 13.15 14.46 7.69
N MET A 135 12.37 13.81 8.55
CA MET A 135 12.85 13.30 9.84
C MET A 135 13.94 12.24 9.67
N LEU A 136 13.75 11.27 8.77
CA LEU A 136 14.76 10.25 8.49
C LEU A 136 16.07 10.86 7.98
N ILE A 137 15.99 11.86 7.09
CA ILE A 137 17.18 12.58 6.62
C ILE A 137 17.86 13.33 7.76
N ASP A 138 17.12 13.96 8.67
CA ASP A 138 17.72 14.66 9.82
C ASP A 138 18.40 13.68 10.80
N GLU A 139 17.88 12.46 10.94
CA GLU A 139 18.49 11.39 11.75
C GLU A 139 19.76 10.82 11.11
N LEU A 140 19.72 10.55 9.80
CA LEU A 140 20.84 9.94 9.08
C LEU A 140 21.96 10.94 8.73
N MET A 141 21.60 12.22 8.58
CA MET A 141 22.51 13.29 8.16
C MET A 141 22.37 14.52 9.07
N PRO A 142 22.76 14.42 10.36
CA PRO A 142 22.67 15.54 11.30
C PRO A 142 23.58 16.71 10.88
N ASN A 143 24.72 16.43 10.24
CA ASN A 143 25.53 17.42 9.53
C ASN A 143 25.42 17.18 8.01
N ARG A 144 24.78 18.11 7.31
CA ARG A 144 24.50 18.06 5.87
C ARG A 144 25.06 19.26 5.13
N ASP A 145 26.09 19.90 5.68
CA ASP A 145 26.71 21.05 5.06
C ASP A 145 27.22 20.72 3.65
N GLY A 146 26.89 21.57 2.69
CA GLY A 146 27.23 21.37 1.28
C GLY A 146 26.38 20.33 0.55
N TRP A 147 25.35 19.76 1.17
CA TRP A 147 24.35 18.94 0.49
C TRP A 147 23.15 19.77 0.00
N ASN A 148 22.74 19.50 -1.22
CA ASN A 148 21.47 19.96 -1.77
C ASN A 148 20.42 18.85 -1.65
N ILE A 149 19.61 18.90 -0.60
CA ILE A 149 18.55 17.92 -0.35
C ILE A 149 17.20 18.56 -0.66
N SER A 150 16.42 17.95 -1.53
CA SER A 150 15.06 18.39 -1.84
C SER A 150 14.06 17.26 -1.65
N ILE A 151 13.03 17.50 -0.85
CA ILE A 151 11.90 16.59 -0.67
C ILE A 151 10.67 17.24 -1.32
N LEU A 152 10.12 16.57 -2.32
CA LEU A 152 8.91 17.01 -3.02
C LEU A 152 7.74 16.15 -2.54
N GLY A 153 6.71 16.76 -1.99
CA GLY A 153 5.40 16.14 -1.81
C GLY A 153 4.47 16.58 -2.94
N THR A 154 3.83 15.65 -3.63
CA THR A 154 2.78 15.99 -4.58
C THR A 154 1.49 15.26 -4.31
N ASP A 155 0.36 15.91 -4.57
CA ASP A 155 -0.95 15.29 -4.51
C ASP A 155 -1.87 15.92 -5.57
N ILE A 156 -2.91 15.20 -5.95
CA ILE A 156 -3.93 15.73 -6.86
C ILE A 156 -4.90 16.64 -6.08
N ASN A 157 -5.09 16.40 -4.79
CA ASN A 157 -6.01 17.13 -3.92
C ASN A 157 -5.37 18.41 -3.34
N PRO A 158 -5.79 19.62 -3.78
CA PRO A 158 -5.21 20.87 -3.32
C PRO A 158 -5.48 21.14 -1.83
N LEU A 159 -6.61 20.68 -1.29
CA LEU A 159 -6.94 20.89 0.14
C LEU A 159 -6.01 20.08 1.05
N SER A 160 -5.62 18.87 0.63
CA SER A 160 -4.63 18.07 1.35
C SER A 160 -3.27 18.76 1.36
N LEU A 161 -2.84 19.31 0.22
CA LEU A 161 -1.59 20.07 0.11
C LEU A 161 -1.59 21.35 0.96
N ASP A 162 -2.71 22.06 1.05
CA ASP A 162 -2.81 23.23 1.91
C ASP A 162 -2.62 22.85 3.39
N ARG A 163 -3.23 21.74 3.83
CA ARG A 163 -3.00 21.19 5.18
C ARG A 163 -1.55 20.77 5.38
N ALA A 164 -0.93 20.14 4.38
CA ALA A 164 0.47 19.75 4.42
C ALA A 164 1.40 20.97 4.59
N ARG A 165 1.15 22.06 3.85
CA ARG A 165 1.90 23.32 3.98
C ARG A 165 1.73 23.97 5.35
N VAL A 166 0.54 23.88 5.96
CA VAL A 166 0.32 24.32 7.34
C VAL A 166 1.13 23.45 8.31
N GLY A 167 1.12 22.14 8.13
CA GLY A 167 1.92 21.19 8.93
C GLY A 167 1.46 21.12 10.39
N LEU A 168 0.15 21.24 10.63
CA LEU A 168 -0.48 21.11 11.94
C LEU A 168 -1.27 19.81 11.98
N TYR A 169 -0.94 18.96 12.95
CA TYR A 169 -1.43 17.58 13.01
C TYR A 169 -2.09 17.29 14.36
N GLY A 170 -3.24 16.61 14.32
CA GLY A 170 -3.89 16.09 15.52
C GLY A 170 -3.30 14.74 15.96
N ALA A 171 -3.70 14.26 17.14
CA ALA A 171 -3.19 13.03 17.75
C ALA A 171 -3.25 11.80 16.83
N TRP A 172 -4.28 11.70 15.98
CA TRP A 172 -4.47 10.58 15.04
C TRP A 172 -3.30 10.37 14.08
N ALA A 173 -2.61 11.45 13.69
CA ALA A 173 -1.46 11.37 12.78
C ALA A 173 -0.23 10.69 13.41
N PHE A 174 -0.19 10.57 14.75
CA PHE A 174 0.95 10.07 15.51
C PHE A 174 0.82 8.61 15.97
N ARG A 175 -0.26 7.91 15.57
CA ARG A 175 -0.53 6.53 16.01
C ARG A 175 0.59 5.51 15.72
N GLY A 176 1.42 5.79 14.71
CA GLY A 176 2.57 4.96 14.34
C GLY A 176 3.93 5.53 14.79
N LEU A 177 3.97 6.74 15.37
CA LEU A 177 5.21 7.46 15.65
C LEU A 177 5.62 7.37 17.13
N ASP A 178 6.89 7.09 17.39
CA ASP A 178 7.41 7.05 18.75
C ASP A 178 7.36 8.45 19.40
N ILE A 179 6.98 8.49 20.68
CA ILE A 179 6.82 9.74 21.43
C ILE A 179 8.10 10.60 21.43
N ALA A 180 9.28 9.97 21.50
CA ALA A 180 10.56 10.66 21.48
C ALA A 180 10.82 11.38 20.14
N VAL A 181 10.35 10.79 19.03
CA VAL A 181 10.45 11.38 17.68
C VAL A 181 9.47 12.53 17.54
N GLN A 182 8.25 12.35 18.07
CA GLN A 182 7.24 13.41 18.13
C GLN A 182 7.76 14.62 18.92
N GLU A 183 8.28 14.42 20.13
CA GLU A 183 8.82 15.49 20.99
C GLU A 183 10.02 16.21 20.35
N LYS A 184 10.82 15.50 19.55
CA LYS A 184 11.98 16.07 18.86
C LYS A 184 11.59 17.00 17.72
N TYR A 185 10.57 16.66 16.95
CA TYR A 185 10.28 17.33 15.68
C TYR A 185 8.99 18.17 15.67
N PHE A 186 8.18 18.11 16.72
CA PHE A 186 6.92 18.81 16.82
C PHE A 186 6.81 19.64 18.09
N GLU A 187 6.13 20.78 17.97
CA GLU A 187 5.77 21.64 19.08
C GLU A 187 4.27 21.60 19.30
N ARG A 188 3.85 21.45 20.55
CA ARG A 188 2.43 21.42 20.89
C ARG A 188 1.82 22.82 20.78
N GLN A 189 0.74 22.97 19.99
CA GLN A 189 -0.01 24.20 19.84
C GLN A 189 -1.52 23.96 19.99
N LYS A 190 -2.13 24.55 21.04
CA LYS A 190 -3.59 24.56 21.27
C LYS A 190 -4.30 23.19 21.16
N GLY A 191 -3.59 22.09 21.44
CA GLY A 191 -4.11 20.73 21.38
C GLY A 191 -3.63 19.92 20.18
N ASP A 192 -3.12 20.57 19.14
CA ASP A 192 -2.48 19.97 17.97
C ASP A 192 -0.94 20.06 18.07
N PHE A 193 -0.26 19.51 17.07
CA PHE A 193 1.19 19.44 16.98
C PHE A 193 1.67 20.09 15.67
N GLN A 194 2.44 21.16 15.81
CA GLN A 194 3.05 21.88 14.71
C GLN A 194 4.41 21.30 14.40
N ILE A 195 4.65 20.91 13.14
CA ILE A 195 5.97 20.44 12.74
C ILE A 195 7.01 21.56 12.71
N SER A 196 8.23 21.25 13.13
CA SER A 196 9.34 22.20 13.21
C SER A 196 9.62 22.92 11.88
N SER A 197 9.92 24.22 11.95
CA SER A 197 10.24 25.06 10.79
C SER A 197 11.45 24.54 10.01
N LYS A 198 12.42 23.92 10.71
CA LYS A 198 13.58 23.24 10.12
C LYS A 198 13.13 22.18 9.11
N LEU A 199 12.26 21.25 9.49
CA LEU A 199 11.75 20.23 8.56
C LEU A 199 10.82 20.81 7.51
N LYS A 200 10.01 21.84 7.84
CA LYS A 200 9.16 22.53 6.84
C LYS A 200 9.97 23.08 5.67
N SER A 201 11.15 23.64 5.95
CA SER A 201 12.03 24.20 4.91
C SER A 201 12.64 23.16 3.96
N MET A 202 12.67 21.88 4.35
CA MET A 202 13.19 20.78 3.54
C MET A 202 12.18 20.24 2.51
N VAL A 203 10.89 20.56 2.69
CA VAL A 203 9.79 19.97 1.93
C VAL A 203 9.06 21.04 1.11
N THR A 204 8.92 20.77 -0.19
CA THR A 204 8.10 21.57 -1.11
C THR A 204 6.88 20.78 -1.53
N PHE A 205 5.74 21.46 -1.67
CA PHE A 205 4.46 20.84 -2.03
C PHE A 205 3.88 21.39 -3.32
N ASN A 206 3.67 20.52 -4.32
CA ASN A 206 3.11 20.88 -5.62
C ASN A 206 1.89 20.02 -5.96
N ILE A 207 0.96 20.55 -6.75
CA ILE A 207 -0.12 19.74 -7.32
C ILE A 207 0.49 18.83 -8.40
N CYS A 208 0.12 17.55 -8.38
CA CYS A 208 0.42 16.63 -9.48
C CYS A 208 -0.70 15.62 -9.66
N ASN A 209 -1.12 15.46 -10.92
CA ASN A 209 -1.97 14.38 -11.37
C ASN A 209 -1.11 13.30 -12.03
N LEU A 210 -0.86 12.19 -11.33
CA LEU A 210 -0.01 11.09 -11.83
C LEU A 210 -0.49 10.47 -13.15
N ARG A 211 -1.78 10.62 -13.49
CA ARG A 211 -2.34 10.15 -14.76
C ARG A 211 -2.21 11.16 -15.89
N GLY A 212 -2.45 12.44 -15.58
CA GLY A 212 -2.64 13.50 -16.56
C GLY A 212 -1.43 14.40 -16.80
N ASP A 213 -0.53 14.51 -15.83
CA ASP A 213 0.65 15.36 -15.93
C ASP A 213 1.83 14.59 -16.55
N GLU A 214 2.69 15.34 -17.26
CA GLU A 214 3.92 14.79 -17.81
C GLU A 214 5.06 14.88 -16.79
N PHE A 215 5.72 13.75 -16.56
CA PHE A 215 6.97 13.67 -15.84
C PHE A 215 7.95 12.69 -16.53
N PRO A 216 9.25 13.03 -16.59
CA PRO A 216 9.92 14.10 -15.82
C PRO A 216 9.64 15.53 -16.34
N SER A 217 9.57 16.51 -15.43
CA SER A 217 9.38 17.93 -15.73
C SER A 217 10.16 18.82 -14.76
N ARG A 218 10.99 19.71 -15.32
CA ARG A 218 11.74 20.70 -14.53
C ARG A 218 10.85 21.79 -13.94
N VAL A 219 9.72 22.07 -14.59
CA VAL A 219 8.76 23.10 -14.13
C VAL A 219 8.07 22.65 -12.85
N SER A 220 7.62 21.40 -12.78
CA SER A 220 6.98 20.85 -11.58
C SER A 220 7.98 20.43 -10.49
N GLY A 221 9.28 20.38 -10.82
CA GLY A 221 10.32 19.86 -9.92
C GLY A 221 10.45 18.33 -9.94
N ILE A 222 9.61 17.63 -10.70
CA ILE A 222 9.56 16.18 -10.80
C ILE A 222 10.58 15.70 -11.84
N TYR A 223 11.86 15.67 -11.47
CA TYR A 223 12.93 15.19 -12.35
C TYR A 223 14.14 14.71 -11.54
N ASP A 224 14.90 13.80 -12.15
CA ASP A 224 16.15 13.27 -11.62
C ASP A 224 16.04 12.80 -10.15
N MET A 225 15.01 12.02 -9.84
CA MET A 225 14.73 11.58 -8.46
C MET A 225 15.64 10.41 -8.06
N ASP A 226 16.09 10.41 -6.80
CA ASP A 226 16.84 9.31 -6.19
C ASP A 226 15.91 8.32 -5.49
N LEU A 227 14.80 8.81 -4.95
CA LEU A 227 13.75 8.02 -4.33
C LEU A 227 12.38 8.55 -4.73
N ILE A 228 11.47 7.65 -5.08
CA ILE A 228 10.04 7.91 -5.21
C ILE A 228 9.31 7.02 -4.21
N LEU A 229 8.46 7.60 -3.37
CA LEU A 229 7.44 6.90 -2.61
C LEU A 229 6.10 7.15 -3.31
N CYS A 230 5.37 6.08 -3.64
CA CYS A 230 4.01 6.16 -4.19
C CYS A 230 3.15 5.11 -3.49
N ARG A 231 2.76 5.41 -2.25
CA ARG A 231 2.26 4.42 -1.29
C ARG A 231 0.81 4.69 -0.91
N ASN A 232 0.00 3.63 -0.94
CA ASN A 232 -1.44 3.61 -0.79
C ASN A 232 -2.18 4.52 -1.79
N VAL A 233 -1.68 4.59 -3.03
CA VAL A 233 -2.21 5.46 -4.10
C VAL A 233 -2.67 4.65 -5.31
N LEU A 234 -1.83 3.72 -5.78
CA LEU A 234 -2.07 2.95 -7.00
C LEU A 234 -3.22 1.96 -6.83
N ILE A 235 -3.57 1.58 -5.60
CA ILE A 235 -4.78 0.80 -5.29
C ILE A 235 -6.09 1.42 -5.78
N TYR A 236 -6.10 2.74 -6.05
CA TYR A 236 -7.28 3.44 -6.59
C TYR A 236 -7.24 3.59 -8.11
N PHE A 237 -6.15 3.18 -8.76
CA PHE A 237 -5.93 3.45 -10.18
C PHE A 237 -6.39 2.28 -11.05
N SER A 238 -6.79 2.59 -12.29
CA SER A 238 -6.96 1.54 -13.31
C SER A 238 -5.60 0.97 -13.72
N GLY A 239 -5.58 -0.26 -14.25
CA GLY A 239 -4.33 -0.87 -14.73
C GLY A 239 -3.58 -0.04 -15.76
N GLU A 240 -4.30 0.67 -16.64
CA GLU A 240 -3.70 1.61 -17.60
C GLU A 240 -3.04 2.82 -16.91
N ALA A 241 -3.69 3.36 -15.87
CA ALA A 241 -3.15 4.48 -15.11
C ALA A 241 -1.91 4.07 -14.30
N ILE A 242 -1.90 2.85 -13.74
CA ILE A 242 -0.74 2.27 -13.06
C ILE A 242 0.43 2.14 -14.04
N ALA A 243 0.20 1.54 -15.22
CA ALA A 243 1.23 1.38 -16.23
C ALA A 243 1.81 2.74 -16.69
N HIS A 244 0.95 3.75 -16.89
CA HIS A 244 1.39 5.11 -17.21
C HIS A 244 2.27 5.72 -16.12
N ALA A 245 1.85 5.60 -14.85
CA ALA A 245 2.60 6.11 -13.72
C ALA A 245 3.97 5.43 -13.59
N LEU A 246 4.03 4.09 -13.71
CA LEU A 246 5.28 3.32 -13.67
C LEU A 246 6.28 3.73 -14.76
N GLN A 247 5.80 3.94 -15.99
CA GLN A 247 6.65 4.45 -17.07
C GLN A 247 7.18 5.87 -16.77
N GLY A 248 6.33 6.74 -16.21
CA GLY A 248 6.74 8.05 -15.75
C GLY A 248 7.78 8.00 -14.63
N PHE A 249 7.59 7.15 -13.62
CA PHE A 249 8.55 6.92 -12.53
C PHE A 249 9.87 6.40 -13.05
N GLY A 250 9.83 5.41 -13.95
CA GLY A 250 11.00 4.86 -14.62
C GLY A 250 11.82 5.91 -15.37
N ARG A 251 11.17 6.88 -16.05
CA ARG A 251 11.87 8.00 -16.70
C ARG A 251 12.40 9.03 -15.71
N THR A 252 11.73 9.21 -14.58
CA THR A 252 12.03 10.24 -13.57
C THR A 252 13.14 9.85 -12.62
N LEU A 253 13.25 8.57 -12.26
CA LEU A 253 14.31 8.06 -11.40
C LEU A 253 15.68 8.19 -12.08
N ARG A 254 16.72 8.49 -11.30
CA ARG A 254 18.11 8.31 -11.70
C ARG A 254 18.48 6.84 -11.68
N GLU A 255 19.56 6.48 -12.37
CA GLU A 255 20.13 5.13 -12.23
C GLU A 255 20.53 4.88 -10.77
N GLY A 256 20.24 3.66 -10.30
CA GLY A 256 20.37 3.29 -8.89
C GLY A 256 19.30 3.89 -7.97
N GLY A 257 18.30 4.60 -8.51
CA GLY A 257 17.19 5.16 -7.75
C GLY A 257 16.08 4.15 -7.46
N TYR A 258 15.34 4.38 -6.38
CA TYR A 258 14.30 3.47 -5.89
C TYR A 258 12.89 4.03 -6.03
N LEU A 259 11.94 3.17 -6.36
CA LEU A 259 10.51 3.36 -6.14
C LEU A 259 10.07 2.42 -5.01
N LEU A 260 9.38 2.94 -3.99
CA LEU A 260 8.61 2.12 -3.04
C LEU A 260 7.13 2.41 -3.22
N THR A 261 6.34 1.34 -3.30
CA THR A 261 4.88 1.38 -3.25
C THR A 261 4.39 0.78 -1.95
N GLY A 262 3.11 0.93 -1.62
CA GLY A 262 2.53 0.20 -0.50
C GLY A 262 2.50 -1.30 -0.76
N HIS A 263 2.18 -2.05 0.28
CA HIS A 263 2.06 -3.50 0.24
C HIS A 263 1.13 -3.96 -0.88
N ALA A 264 1.61 -4.92 -1.69
CA ALA A 264 0.88 -5.58 -2.77
C ALA A 264 0.30 -4.69 -3.89
N GLU A 265 0.57 -3.38 -3.94
CA GLU A 265 -0.04 -2.48 -4.94
C GLU A 265 0.30 -2.81 -6.38
N LEU A 266 1.47 -3.43 -6.60
CA LEU A 266 1.92 -3.86 -7.93
C LEU A 266 1.83 -5.38 -8.11
N ALA A 267 1.06 -6.10 -7.27
CA ALA A 267 1.06 -7.56 -7.28
C ALA A 267 0.72 -8.20 -8.62
N ASN A 268 -0.17 -7.55 -9.38
CA ASN A 268 -0.65 -8.04 -10.67
C ASN A 268 -0.22 -7.13 -11.82
N HIS A 269 0.83 -6.33 -11.64
CA HIS A 269 1.30 -5.35 -12.61
C HIS A 269 2.76 -5.59 -12.97
N ASP A 270 3.10 -5.41 -14.24
CA ASP A 270 4.49 -5.44 -14.69
C ASP A 270 5.20 -4.17 -14.18
N PRO A 271 6.22 -4.29 -13.32
CA PRO A 271 6.95 -3.14 -12.78
C PRO A 271 7.90 -2.50 -13.81
N ALA A 272 8.04 -3.07 -15.02
CA ALA A 272 8.90 -2.52 -16.06
C ALA A 272 8.62 -1.02 -16.33
N PRO A 273 9.67 -0.18 -16.46
CA PRO A 273 11.07 -0.54 -16.68
C PRO A 273 11.89 -0.74 -15.38
N LEU A 274 11.25 -0.79 -14.21
CA LEU A 274 11.92 -0.95 -12.93
C LEU A 274 12.10 -2.44 -12.59
N GLN A 275 13.18 -2.76 -11.89
CA GLN A 275 13.47 -4.12 -11.46
C GLN A 275 13.10 -4.30 -9.98
N PRO A 276 12.25 -5.27 -9.64
CA PRO A 276 11.93 -5.56 -8.25
C PRO A 276 13.18 -6.05 -7.52
N ARG A 277 13.40 -5.51 -6.32
CA ARG A 277 14.45 -5.87 -5.36
C ARG A 277 13.76 -6.16 -4.04
N ALA A 278 13.79 -7.43 -3.63
CA ALA A 278 13.25 -7.80 -2.33
C ALA A 278 14.16 -7.36 -1.18
N PHE A 279 13.49 -6.99 -0.11
CA PHE A 279 14.01 -6.83 1.22
C PHE A 279 13.19 -7.71 2.16
N ALA A 280 13.68 -7.92 3.38
CA ALA A 280 12.94 -8.68 4.37
C ALA A 280 11.59 -8.02 4.70
N GLU A 281 11.56 -6.69 4.72
CA GLU A 281 10.42 -5.89 5.14
C GLU A 281 9.46 -5.58 3.98
N SER A 282 9.95 -5.58 2.74
CA SER A 282 9.15 -5.17 1.58
C SER A 282 9.83 -5.43 0.24
N VAL A 283 9.13 -5.13 -0.86
CA VAL A 283 9.71 -5.03 -2.20
C VAL A 283 9.89 -3.56 -2.57
N ALA A 284 11.10 -3.19 -2.98
CA ALA A 284 11.35 -1.92 -3.64
C ALA A 284 11.69 -2.16 -5.12
N TYR A 285 11.52 -1.15 -5.96
CA TYR A 285 11.74 -1.25 -7.40
C TYR A 285 12.89 -0.34 -7.82
N LEU A 286 13.97 -0.94 -8.32
CA LEU A 286 15.22 -0.28 -8.65
C LEU A 286 15.25 0.11 -10.13
N LYS A 287 15.68 1.32 -10.43
CA LYS A 287 16.09 1.69 -11.79
C LYS A 287 17.51 1.22 -12.05
N CYS A 288 17.63 0.08 -12.73
CA CYS A 288 18.94 -0.45 -13.12
C CYS A 288 19.57 0.35 -14.26
N PRO A 289 20.91 0.42 -14.33
CA PRO A 289 21.61 1.02 -15.45
C PRO A 289 21.23 0.33 -16.77
N ALA A 290 21.15 1.10 -17.86
CA ALA A 290 20.77 0.58 -19.17
C ALA A 290 21.68 -0.59 -19.64
N SER A 291 22.93 -0.66 -19.18
CA SER A 291 23.88 -1.72 -19.50
C SER A 291 23.65 -3.05 -18.76
N ALA A 292 22.85 -3.05 -17.68
CA ALA A 292 22.59 -4.22 -16.84
C ALA A 292 21.25 -4.91 -17.17
N GLN A 293 20.45 -4.34 -18.07
CA GLN A 293 19.23 -4.96 -18.54
C GLN A 293 19.56 -6.11 -19.49
N LYS A 294 19.61 -7.35 -18.98
CA LYS A 294 19.51 -8.53 -19.87
C LYS A 294 18.18 -8.43 -20.61
N PRO A 295 18.15 -8.58 -21.95
CA PRO A 295 16.89 -8.61 -22.67
C PRO A 295 16.06 -9.77 -22.12
N VAL A 296 14.90 -9.44 -21.54
CA VAL A 296 13.87 -10.44 -21.26
C VAL A 296 13.51 -11.05 -22.62
N PRO A 297 13.61 -12.38 -22.81
CA PRO A 297 13.14 -12.97 -24.04
C PRO A 297 11.65 -12.67 -24.13
N ARG A 298 11.23 -11.87 -25.11
CA ARG A 298 9.83 -11.91 -25.54
C ARG A 298 9.55 -13.37 -25.90
N PRO A 299 8.44 -13.97 -25.47
CA PRO A 299 8.01 -15.22 -26.05
C PRO A 299 7.75 -14.96 -27.53
N THR A 300 8.72 -15.33 -28.37
CA THR A 300 8.51 -15.41 -29.81
C THR A 300 7.51 -16.52 -30.00
N LEU A 301 6.26 -16.15 -30.30
CA LEU A 301 5.32 -17.09 -30.90
C LEU A 301 5.94 -17.49 -32.23
N GLU A 302 6.67 -18.60 -32.24
CA GLU A 302 7.00 -19.30 -33.49
C GLU A 302 5.67 -19.75 -34.08
N VAL A 303 5.20 -18.98 -35.07
CA VAL A 303 4.13 -19.39 -35.96
C VAL A 303 4.69 -20.55 -36.78
N ASN A 304 4.53 -21.76 -36.27
CA ASN A 304 4.85 -22.97 -36.99
C ASN A 304 3.75 -23.18 -38.04
N ALA A 305 3.91 -22.52 -39.19
CA ALA A 305 3.07 -22.70 -40.36
C ALA A 305 3.38 -24.07 -40.97
N GLN A 306 2.73 -25.12 -40.46
CA GLN A 306 2.38 -26.38 -41.16
C GLN A 306 1.81 -27.38 -40.16
N ARG A 307 0.52 -27.24 -39.82
CA ARG A 307 -0.33 -28.38 -39.46
C ARG A 307 -1.69 -28.20 -40.10
N THR A 308 -1.89 -28.92 -41.21
CA THR A 308 -3.21 -29.16 -41.80
C THR A 308 -4.08 -29.90 -40.79
N PHE A 309 -5.02 -29.19 -40.17
CA PHE A 309 -6.08 -29.80 -39.38
C PHE A 309 -7.24 -30.14 -40.32
N GLN A 310 -7.54 -31.44 -40.42
CA GLN A 310 -8.79 -31.94 -41.01
C GLN A 310 -9.96 -31.49 -40.13
N THR A 311 -10.94 -30.83 -40.74
CA THR A 311 -12.21 -30.48 -40.12
C THR A 311 -13.13 -31.70 -40.11
N THR A 312 -13.55 -32.17 -38.94
CA THR A 312 -14.81 -32.91 -38.78
C THR A 312 -15.82 -32.01 -38.06
N PRO A 313 -17.10 -31.99 -38.48
CA PRO A 313 -18.11 -31.14 -37.85
C PRO A 313 -18.62 -31.79 -36.55
N PHE A 314 -18.56 -31.05 -35.44
CA PHE A 314 -19.19 -31.40 -34.18
C PHE A 314 -20.43 -30.52 -33.96
N THR A 315 -21.59 -31.16 -33.77
CA THR A 315 -22.88 -30.50 -33.50
C THR A 315 -23.08 -30.39 -31.99
N ALA A 316 -23.26 -29.17 -31.48
CA ALA A 316 -23.49 -28.90 -30.06
C ALA A 316 -24.95 -29.19 -29.63
N PRO A 317 -25.19 -29.80 -28.45
CA PRO A 317 -26.52 -29.83 -27.84
C PRO A 317 -26.78 -28.59 -26.96
N LYS A 318 -28.05 -28.18 -26.92
CA LYS A 318 -28.58 -26.98 -26.25
C LYS A 318 -28.81 -27.22 -24.75
N PRO A 319 -28.46 -26.29 -23.83
CA PRO A 319 -28.68 -26.48 -22.39
C PRO A 319 -30.06 -25.99 -21.94
N GLU A 320 -30.65 -26.72 -20.99
CA GLU A 320 -31.95 -26.46 -20.36
C GLU A 320 -31.74 -26.02 -18.89
N LEU A 321 -32.45 -24.99 -18.43
CA LEU A 321 -32.30 -24.34 -17.12
C LEU A 321 -33.12 -25.03 -16.00
N PRO A 322 -32.59 -25.23 -14.79
CA PRO A 322 -33.37 -25.67 -13.63
C PRO A 322 -34.07 -24.51 -12.89
N LYS A 323 -35.26 -24.77 -12.34
CA LYS A 323 -36.11 -23.83 -11.57
C LYS A 323 -35.66 -23.71 -10.08
N PRO A 324 -35.96 -22.57 -9.42
CA PRO A 324 -35.46 -22.28 -8.06
C PRO A 324 -36.27 -22.93 -6.94
N GLN A 325 -35.59 -23.35 -5.87
CA GLN A 325 -36.20 -23.71 -4.57
C GLN A 325 -35.76 -22.72 -3.49
N VAL A 326 -36.72 -22.32 -2.65
CA VAL A 326 -36.57 -21.35 -1.56
C VAL A 326 -36.15 -22.08 -0.27
N PRO A 327 -35.10 -21.65 0.47
CA PRO A 327 -34.78 -22.23 1.77
C PRO A 327 -35.65 -21.66 2.90
N ARG A 328 -36.09 -22.56 3.79
CA ARG A 328 -36.78 -22.26 5.07
C ARG A 328 -35.79 -21.75 6.12
N ARG A 329 -36.25 -20.82 6.97
CA ARG A 329 -35.59 -20.37 8.22
C ARG A 329 -35.49 -21.51 9.24
N PRO A 330 -34.40 -21.55 10.03
CA PRO A 330 -34.42 -22.07 11.40
C PRO A 330 -34.16 -20.97 12.44
N ASP A 331 -34.64 -21.26 13.65
CA ASP A 331 -34.88 -20.35 14.77
C ASP A 331 -33.63 -19.83 15.52
N LEU A 332 -33.85 -18.70 16.20
CA LEU A 332 -32.93 -18.04 17.13
C LEU A 332 -32.68 -18.90 18.37
N ILE A 333 -31.45 -19.37 18.56
CA ILE A 333 -30.95 -19.85 19.85
C ILE A 333 -30.00 -18.79 20.40
N SER A 334 -30.43 -18.10 21.43
CA SER A 334 -29.63 -17.21 22.26
C SER A 334 -28.80 -18.03 23.25
N LEU A 335 -27.49 -17.76 23.37
CA LEU A 335 -26.70 -18.17 24.53
C LEU A 335 -25.88 -17.00 25.09
N PRO A 336 -25.69 -16.94 26.42
CA PRO A 336 -25.25 -15.75 27.15
C PRO A 336 -23.73 -15.73 27.36
N PHE A 337 -23.12 -14.55 27.26
CA PHE A 337 -21.75 -14.30 27.71
C PHE A 337 -21.81 -13.77 29.14
N ASP A 338 -21.26 -14.52 30.10
CA ASP A 338 -20.99 -14.02 31.45
C ASP A 338 -19.48 -14.13 31.73
N ILE A 339 -18.89 -13.01 32.11
CA ILE A 339 -17.45 -12.81 32.29
C ILE A 339 -17.16 -13.03 33.77
N GLY A 340 -16.59 -14.19 34.13
CA GLY A 340 -16.27 -14.55 35.50
C GLY A 340 -14.82 -14.99 35.67
N VAL A 341 -14.01 -14.13 36.30
CA VAL A 341 -12.65 -14.43 36.77
C VAL A 341 -12.72 -15.35 37.98
N THR A 342 -12.23 -16.59 37.87
CA THR A 342 -11.79 -17.39 39.04
C THR A 342 -10.62 -18.31 38.68
N SER A 343 -9.75 -18.48 39.67
CA SER A 343 -8.44 -19.14 39.66
C SER A 343 -8.48 -20.66 39.89
N VAL A 344 -7.33 -21.31 39.57
CA VAL A 344 -6.80 -22.65 40.02
C VAL A 344 -7.06 -23.84 39.06
N PRO A 345 -6.17 -24.86 38.90
CA PRO A 345 -4.69 -24.94 38.88
C PRO A 345 -4.12 -25.55 37.58
N ARG A 346 -2.78 -25.52 37.44
CA ARG A 346 -1.99 -26.22 36.41
C ARG A 346 -2.36 -27.69 36.24
N SER A 347 -2.87 -28.04 35.06
CA SER A 347 -2.67 -29.35 34.44
C SER A 347 -2.06 -29.09 33.05
N VAL A 348 -0.92 -29.72 32.78
CA VAL A 348 -0.24 -29.67 31.48
C VAL A 348 -1.08 -30.51 30.51
N PRO A 349 -1.68 -29.96 29.45
CA PRO A 349 -2.26 -30.79 28.41
C PRO A 349 -1.11 -31.29 27.54
N THR A 350 -0.99 -32.61 27.48
CA THR A 350 -0.22 -33.35 26.48
C THR A 350 -0.48 -32.81 25.07
N LEU A 351 0.61 -32.64 24.33
CA LEU A 351 0.68 -32.19 22.94
C LEU A 351 -0.38 -32.85 22.05
N ASN A 352 -1.27 -32.03 21.48
CA ASN A 352 -2.09 -32.44 20.34
C ASN A 352 -1.19 -32.58 19.10
N PRO A 353 -1.47 -33.55 18.21
CA PRO A 353 -0.74 -33.69 16.95
C PRO A 353 -0.92 -32.44 16.08
N THR A 354 0.11 -32.13 15.31
CA THR A 354 0.11 -31.09 14.26
C THR A 354 -1.14 -31.23 13.37
N PRO A 355 -1.81 -30.12 13.00
CA PRO A 355 -2.93 -30.18 12.08
C PRO A 355 -2.47 -30.72 10.72
N ASP A 356 -3.30 -31.58 10.11
CA ASP A 356 -3.12 -32.09 8.75
C ASP A 356 -2.98 -30.92 7.75
N PRO A 357 -2.29 -31.11 6.60
CA PRO A 357 -2.12 -30.07 5.60
C PRO A 357 -3.47 -29.51 5.16
N ALA A 358 -3.58 -28.18 5.27
CA ALA A 358 -4.82 -27.41 5.19
C ALA A 358 -5.72 -27.83 4.02
N THR A 359 -6.92 -28.31 4.36
CA THR A 359 -8.05 -28.34 3.43
C THR A 359 -8.24 -26.92 2.88
N PRO A 360 -8.36 -26.71 1.55
CA PRO A 360 -8.51 -25.37 0.99
C PRO A 360 -9.71 -24.68 1.64
N ALA A 361 -9.47 -23.46 2.15
CA ALA A 361 -10.48 -22.68 2.86
C ALA A 361 -11.78 -22.60 2.06
N SER A 362 -12.92 -22.65 2.75
CA SER A 362 -14.21 -22.54 2.07
C SER A 362 -14.30 -21.26 1.24
N PRO A 363 -15.03 -21.24 0.10
CA PRO A 363 -15.14 -20.04 -0.73
C PRO A 363 -15.62 -18.80 0.05
N ALA A 364 -16.42 -18.99 1.10
CA ALA A 364 -16.86 -17.93 1.99
C ALA A 364 -15.70 -17.32 2.80
N VAL A 365 -14.82 -18.15 3.35
CA VAL A 365 -13.63 -17.70 4.11
C VAL A 365 -12.63 -17.01 3.18
N GLN A 366 -12.44 -17.52 1.96
CA GLN A 366 -11.57 -16.89 0.96
C GLN A 366 -12.06 -15.48 0.60
N GLU A 367 -13.37 -15.32 0.40
CA GLU A 367 -13.96 -14.00 0.11
C GLU A 367 -13.84 -13.04 1.29
N LEU A 368 -14.02 -13.52 2.53
CA LEU A 368 -13.81 -12.69 3.73
C LEU A 368 -12.35 -12.25 3.86
N CYS A 369 -11.39 -13.14 3.62
CA CYS A 369 -9.96 -12.80 3.64
C CYS A 369 -9.61 -11.76 2.57
N ARG A 370 -10.13 -11.95 1.34
CA ARG A 370 -9.94 -11.01 0.24
C ARG A 370 -10.49 -9.63 0.59
N ARG A 371 -11.70 -9.56 1.14
CA ARG A 371 -12.32 -8.30 1.58
C ARG A 371 -11.58 -7.67 2.76
N ALA A 372 -11.10 -8.47 3.71
CA ALA A 372 -10.32 -7.99 4.85
C ALA A 372 -9.02 -7.33 4.37
N GLN A 373 -8.30 -7.99 3.46
CA GLN A 373 -7.07 -7.46 2.88
C GLN A 373 -7.32 -6.15 2.15
N GLU A 374 -8.29 -6.11 1.23
CA GLU A 374 -8.64 -4.87 0.55
C GLU A 374 -8.92 -3.76 1.56
N THR A 375 -9.79 -4.03 2.53
CA THR A 375 -10.22 -3.04 3.53
C THR A 375 -9.04 -2.54 4.37
N ALA A 376 -8.08 -3.40 4.69
CA ALA A 376 -6.82 -3.05 5.35
C ALA A 376 -5.95 -2.14 4.46
N ASP A 377 -5.81 -2.47 3.17
CA ASP A 377 -5.05 -1.66 2.19
C ASP A 377 -5.65 -0.25 2.07
N PHE A 378 -6.98 -0.11 2.22
CA PHE A 378 -7.69 1.18 2.25
C PHE A 378 -7.60 1.94 3.58
N GLY A 379 -6.89 1.42 4.59
CA GLY A 379 -6.76 2.05 5.91
C GLY A 379 -7.98 1.88 6.83
N ARG A 380 -9.01 1.16 6.39
CA ARG A 380 -10.26 0.95 7.17
C ARG A 380 -10.09 -0.18 8.19
N TYR A 381 -9.17 0.01 9.13
CA TYR A 381 -8.70 -1.04 10.03
C TYR A 381 -9.79 -1.69 10.88
N VAL A 382 -10.75 -0.92 11.41
CA VAL A 382 -11.86 -1.46 12.22
C VAL A 382 -12.70 -2.46 11.44
N GLU A 383 -13.02 -2.14 10.18
CA GLU A 383 -13.80 -3.04 9.32
C GLU A 383 -12.96 -4.25 8.90
N ALA A 384 -11.67 -4.06 8.61
CA ALA A 384 -10.75 -5.15 8.28
C ALA A 384 -10.64 -6.17 9.42
N VAL A 385 -10.44 -5.71 10.66
CA VAL A 385 -10.41 -6.59 11.85
C VAL A 385 -11.71 -7.37 12.00
N ARG A 386 -12.86 -6.72 11.81
CA ARG A 386 -14.17 -7.40 11.89
C ARG A 386 -14.28 -8.53 10.85
N LEU A 387 -13.82 -8.30 9.63
CA LEU A 387 -13.82 -9.31 8.56
C LEU A 387 -12.86 -10.46 8.87
N CYS A 388 -11.68 -10.17 9.42
CA CYS A 388 -10.75 -11.20 9.89
C CYS A 388 -11.36 -12.05 11.01
N GLN A 389 -12.03 -11.42 11.97
CA GLN A 389 -12.72 -12.13 13.06
C GLN A 389 -13.85 -13.03 12.53
N GLU A 390 -14.61 -12.56 11.55
CA GLU A 390 -15.66 -13.34 10.89
C GLU A 390 -15.07 -14.54 10.14
N ALA A 391 -13.95 -14.35 9.43
CA ALA A 391 -13.23 -15.43 8.74
C ALA A 391 -12.71 -16.50 9.72
N VAL A 392 -12.08 -16.07 10.82
CA VAL A 392 -11.55 -16.96 11.86
C VAL A 392 -12.67 -17.68 12.62
N ALA A 393 -13.83 -17.05 12.80
CA ALA A 393 -14.99 -17.71 13.41
C ALA A 393 -15.55 -18.84 12.53
N LEU A 394 -15.48 -18.69 11.21
CA LEU A 394 -15.88 -19.74 10.25
C LEU A 394 -14.80 -20.83 10.09
N ASP A 395 -13.52 -20.44 10.08
CA ASP A 395 -12.38 -21.32 9.97
C ASP A 395 -11.24 -20.87 10.90
N PRO A 396 -11.14 -21.46 12.11
CA PRO A 396 -10.10 -21.13 13.08
C PRO A 396 -8.67 -21.48 12.65
N THR A 397 -8.49 -22.22 11.54
CA THR A 397 -7.19 -22.59 10.98
C THR A 397 -6.76 -21.73 9.79
N CYS A 398 -7.57 -20.75 9.39
CA CYS A 398 -7.26 -19.85 8.29
C CYS A 398 -6.09 -18.91 8.64
N ASP A 399 -4.88 -19.30 8.24
CA ASP A 399 -3.64 -18.54 8.48
C ASP A 399 -3.69 -17.15 7.84
N GLN A 400 -4.28 -17.02 6.64
CA GLN A 400 -4.39 -15.75 5.94
C GLN A 400 -5.21 -14.71 6.72
N ALA A 401 -6.32 -15.10 7.37
CA ALA A 401 -7.13 -14.19 8.17
C ALA A 401 -6.35 -13.65 9.38
N TYR A 402 -5.59 -14.52 10.06
CA TYR A 402 -4.70 -14.11 11.15
C TYR A 402 -3.55 -13.23 10.65
N PHE A 403 -2.99 -13.51 9.47
CA PHE A 403 -1.91 -12.72 8.89
C PHE A 403 -2.36 -11.28 8.60
N THR A 404 -3.47 -11.11 7.88
CA THR A 404 -4.03 -9.78 7.61
C THR A 404 -4.41 -9.05 8.91
N TRP A 405 -4.96 -9.76 9.90
CA TRP A 405 -5.25 -9.17 11.21
C TRP A 405 -3.98 -8.69 11.92
N ALA A 406 -2.92 -9.51 11.93
CA ALA A 406 -1.65 -9.16 12.55
C ALA A 406 -1.04 -7.88 11.94
N GLN A 407 -1.07 -7.75 10.61
CA GLN A 407 -0.63 -6.54 9.92
C GLN A 407 -1.45 -5.32 10.35
N VAL A 408 -2.77 -5.46 10.40
CA VAL A 408 -3.68 -4.37 10.83
C VAL A 408 -3.46 -3.96 12.29
N GLU A 409 -3.20 -4.90 13.20
CA GLU A 409 -2.86 -4.57 14.59
C GLU A 409 -1.49 -3.87 14.70
N GLY A 410 -0.52 -4.28 13.87
CA GLY A 410 0.78 -3.63 13.78
C GLY A 410 0.65 -2.16 13.38
N GLU A 411 -0.15 -1.87 12.35
CA GLU A 411 -0.40 -0.52 11.84
C GLU A 411 -1.24 0.35 12.80
N GLN A 412 -2.08 -0.27 13.63
CA GLN A 412 -2.85 0.43 14.67
C GLN A 412 -2.02 0.74 15.93
N GLY A 413 -0.74 0.34 15.97
CA GLY A 413 0.13 0.58 17.11
C GLY A 413 -0.06 -0.41 18.26
N ASN A 414 -0.56 -1.62 17.97
CA ASN A 414 -0.74 -2.71 18.94
C ASN A 414 0.28 -3.84 18.71
N PRO A 415 1.60 -3.59 18.91
CA PRO A 415 2.66 -4.54 18.52
C PRO A 415 2.59 -5.87 19.26
N GLU A 416 2.15 -5.90 20.52
CA GLU A 416 2.02 -7.16 21.28
C GLU A 416 0.95 -8.08 20.70
N THR A 417 -0.20 -7.51 20.32
CA THR A 417 -1.28 -8.26 19.66
C THR A 417 -0.81 -8.76 18.30
N ALA A 418 -0.17 -7.90 17.50
CA ALA A 418 0.40 -8.27 16.21
C ALA A 418 1.40 -9.44 16.33
N LYS A 419 2.35 -9.37 17.27
CA LYS A 419 3.31 -10.46 17.55
C LYS A 419 2.60 -11.76 17.93
N SER A 420 1.55 -11.70 18.77
CA SER A 420 0.77 -12.88 19.14
C SER A 420 0.07 -13.52 17.94
N LEU A 421 -0.51 -12.69 17.06
CA LEU A 421 -1.18 -13.15 15.85
C LEU A 421 -0.17 -13.72 14.84
N PHE A 422 0.97 -13.09 14.60
CA PHE A 422 2.02 -13.67 13.73
C PHE A 422 2.56 -15.00 14.26
N LYS A 423 2.75 -15.13 15.58
CA LYS A 423 3.09 -16.44 16.18
C LYS A 423 2.01 -17.48 15.95
N LYS A 424 0.72 -17.08 15.93
CA LYS A 424 -0.39 -17.96 15.59
C LYS A 424 -0.35 -18.37 14.12
N VAL A 425 -0.04 -17.46 13.20
CA VAL A 425 0.17 -17.77 11.78
C VAL A 425 1.28 -18.79 11.61
N ILE A 426 2.45 -18.55 12.22
CA ILE A 426 3.60 -19.47 12.17
C ILE A 426 3.24 -20.85 12.73
N TYR A 427 2.44 -20.91 13.80
CA TYR A 427 1.94 -22.17 14.35
C TYR A 427 1.02 -22.93 13.39
N LEU A 428 0.11 -22.21 12.70
CA LEU A 428 -0.85 -22.81 11.77
C LEU A 428 -0.21 -23.20 10.43
N ALA A 429 0.73 -22.39 9.95
CA ALA A 429 1.40 -22.56 8.67
C ALA A 429 2.91 -22.30 8.82
N PRO A 430 3.69 -23.29 9.31
CA PRO A 430 5.13 -23.14 9.55
C PRO A 430 5.96 -22.82 8.30
N ALA A 431 5.42 -23.10 7.11
CA ALA A 431 6.06 -22.78 5.82
C ALA A 431 5.83 -21.33 5.35
N ARG A 432 5.13 -20.49 6.12
CA ARG A 432 4.90 -19.06 5.83
C ARG A 432 6.12 -18.23 6.22
N PHE A 433 7.11 -18.15 5.32
CA PHE A 433 8.31 -17.34 5.54
C PHE A 433 7.98 -15.85 5.77
N ASP A 434 6.94 -15.33 5.14
CA ASP A 434 6.48 -13.94 5.25
C ASP A 434 6.05 -13.57 6.68
N ALA A 435 5.40 -14.49 7.39
CA ALA A 435 5.03 -14.29 8.79
C ALA A 435 6.26 -14.17 9.71
N HIS A 436 7.33 -14.92 9.42
CA HIS A 436 8.61 -14.78 10.13
C HIS A 436 9.28 -13.44 9.85
N LEU A 437 9.23 -12.94 8.62
CA LEU A 437 9.82 -11.64 8.26
C LEU A 437 9.09 -10.47 8.94
N GLU A 438 7.77 -10.48 8.95
CA GLU A 438 6.95 -9.47 9.65
C GLU A 438 7.21 -9.47 11.16
N LEU A 439 7.29 -10.66 11.76
CA LEU A 439 7.64 -10.81 13.16
C LEU A 439 9.07 -10.33 13.46
N ALA A 440 10.00 -10.55 12.52
CA ALA A 440 11.37 -10.05 12.65
C ALA A 440 11.44 -8.52 12.63
N ALA A 441 10.65 -7.87 11.77
CA ALA A 441 10.55 -6.42 11.69
C ALA A 441 9.97 -5.81 12.98
N LEU A 442 8.95 -6.46 13.56
CA LEU A 442 8.41 -6.05 14.87
C LEU A 442 9.46 -6.12 15.98
N TYR A 443 10.24 -7.21 16.06
CA TYR A 443 11.33 -7.31 17.05
C TYR A 443 12.44 -6.28 16.81
N GLU A 444 12.77 -5.98 15.56
CA GLU A 444 13.78 -4.98 15.22
C GLU A 444 13.33 -3.57 15.64
N SER A 445 12.05 -3.25 15.47
CA SER A 445 11.49 -1.98 15.95
C SER A 445 11.58 -1.80 17.47
N GLU A 446 11.61 -2.90 18.22
CA GLU A 446 11.81 -2.93 19.69
C GLU A 446 13.29 -3.04 20.08
N ALA A 447 14.21 -2.94 19.11
CA ALA A 447 15.65 -3.17 19.27
C ALA A 447 16.03 -4.57 19.79
N ASP A 448 15.13 -5.57 19.72
CA ASP A 448 15.44 -6.98 19.99
C ASP A 448 16.00 -7.65 18.72
N LEU A 449 17.24 -7.25 18.39
CA LEU A 449 17.97 -7.76 17.23
C LEU A 449 18.22 -9.28 17.33
N GLY A 450 18.24 -9.85 18.54
CA GLY A 450 18.46 -11.27 18.76
C GLY A 450 17.27 -12.13 18.31
N ARG A 451 16.04 -11.72 18.65
CA ARG A 451 14.83 -12.37 18.14
C ARG A 451 14.61 -12.09 16.67
N SER A 452 14.79 -10.83 16.23
CA SER A 452 14.69 -10.47 14.81
C SER A 452 15.58 -11.35 13.92
N ARG A 453 16.85 -11.55 14.32
CA ARG A 453 17.78 -12.42 13.59
C ARG A 453 17.32 -13.88 13.52
N ARG A 454 16.76 -14.42 14.61
CA ARG A 454 16.25 -15.80 14.64
C ARG A 454 15.08 -15.99 13.69
N GLU A 455 14.15 -15.05 13.65
CA GLU A 455 13.01 -15.11 12.74
C GLU A 455 13.46 -14.95 11.28
N ARG A 456 14.39 -14.03 10.96
CA ARG A 456 15.00 -13.93 9.62
C ARG A 456 15.71 -15.22 9.19
N GLN A 457 16.40 -15.89 10.13
CA GLN A 457 17.04 -17.18 9.87
C GLN A 457 16.02 -18.29 9.57
N ALA A 458 14.91 -18.34 10.32
CA ALA A 458 13.82 -19.28 10.06
C ALA A 458 13.18 -19.05 8.68
N ALA A 459 12.93 -17.78 8.32
CA ALA A 459 12.43 -17.42 6.99
C ALA A 459 13.38 -17.89 5.87
N LEU A 460 14.69 -17.72 6.06
CA LEU A 460 15.71 -18.16 5.11
C LEU A 460 15.75 -19.69 4.96
N GLU A 461 15.57 -20.44 6.05
CA GLU A 461 15.51 -21.90 6.03
C GLU A 461 14.32 -22.39 5.22
N ILE A 462 13.14 -21.80 5.43
CA ILE A 462 11.93 -22.10 4.64
C ILE A 462 12.17 -21.79 3.16
N LEU A 463 12.74 -20.62 2.83
CA LEU A 463 13.00 -20.23 1.45
C LEU A 463 14.00 -21.16 0.74
N ARG A 464 14.94 -21.78 1.46
CA ARG A 464 15.90 -22.74 0.89
C ARG A 464 15.25 -24.02 0.37
N GLU A 465 14.08 -24.37 0.89
CA GLU A 465 13.31 -25.54 0.45
C GLU A 465 12.47 -25.25 -0.80
N LEU A 466 12.31 -23.98 -1.17
CA LEU A 466 11.50 -23.57 -2.32
C LEU A 466 12.35 -23.45 -3.61
N PRO A 467 11.76 -23.72 -4.80
CA PRO A 467 12.46 -23.56 -6.07
C PRO A 467 12.87 -22.11 -6.32
N GLY A 468 14.17 -21.87 -6.57
CA GLY A 468 14.74 -20.52 -6.67
C GLY A 468 14.12 -19.59 -7.72
N ASN A 469 13.57 -20.14 -8.81
CA ASN A 469 12.93 -19.38 -9.88
C ASN A 469 11.45 -19.03 -9.61
N ASN A 470 10.85 -19.56 -8.54
CA ASN A 470 9.46 -19.28 -8.23
C ASN A 470 9.28 -17.81 -7.82
N MET A 471 8.24 -17.19 -8.36
CA MET A 471 7.81 -15.86 -7.95
C MET A 471 7.10 -15.96 -6.60
N LEU A 472 7.38 -15.01 -5.71
CA LEU A 472 6.77 -14.95 -4.39
C LEU A 472 5.46 -14.14 -4.44
N ALA A 473 4.35 -14.76 -4.02
CA ALA A 473 3.04 -14.09 -4.01
C ALA A 473 3.01 -12.88 -3.05
N SER A 474 3.70 -12.98 -1.91
CA SER A 474 3.84 -11.87 -0.95
C SER A 474 4.85 -10.80 -1.39
N HIS A 475 5.71 -11.11 -2.37
CA HIS A 475 6.76 -10.21 -2.87
C HIS A 475 6.73 -10.18 -4.42
N PRO A 476 5.76 -9.46 -5.01
CA PRO A 476 5.52 -9.52 -6.44
C PRO A 476 6.72 -9.09 -7.29
N GLY A 477 7.02 -9.91 -8.31
CA GLY A 477 8.16 -9.71 -9.20
C GLY A 477 9.50 -10.20 -8.63
N VAL A 478 9.56 -10.65 -7.38
CA VAL A 478 10.78 -11.15 -6.74
C VAL A 478 10.79 -12.68 -6.72
N THR A 479 11.89 -13.28 -7.18
CA THR A 479 12.11 -14.73 -7.07
C THR A 479 12.53 -15.14 -5.67
N VAL A 480 12.29 -16.41 -5.32
CA VAL A 480 12.81 -17.03 -4.09
C VAL A 480 14.31 -16.80 -3.93
N GLU A 481 15.09 -16.97 -5.01
CA GLU A 481 16.55 -16.83 -4.96
C GLU A 481 17.01 -15.40 -4.65
N GLN A 482 16.31 -14.39 -5.19
CA GLN A 482 16.61 -12.98 -4.92
C GLN A 482 16.37 -12.62 -3.46
N LEU A 483 15.26 -13.07 -2.86
CA LEU A 483 14.98 -12.82 -1.46
C LEU A 483 15.96 -13.57 -0.53
N LYS A 484 16.33 -14.82 -0.86
CA LYS A 484 17.34 -15.58 -0.11
C LYS A 484 18.66 -14.85 -0.03
N LEU A 485 19.19 -14.42 -1.19
CA LEU A 485 20.47 -13.72 -1.26
C LEU A 485 20.46 -12.47 -0.37
N HIS A 486 19.35 -11.72 -0.39
CA HIS A 486 19.20 -10.54 0.45
C HIS A 486 19.20 -10.84 1.96
N LEU A 487 18.47 -11.88 2.38
CA LEU A 487 18.45 -12.30 3.78
C LEU A 487 19.83 -12.79 4.23
N GLU A 488 20.56 -13.50 3.37
CA GLU A 488 21.93 -13.94 3.65
C GLU A 488 22.90 -12.77 3.84
N GLU A 489 22.84 -11.76 2.97
CA GLU A 489 23.62 -10.52 3.10
C GLU A 489 23.31 -9.80 4.42
N GLY A 490 22.02 -9.58 4.72
CA GLY A 490 21.60 -8.91 5.96
C GLY A 490 22.03 -9.66 7.23
N LEU A 491 21.96 -10.99 7.23
CA LEU A 491 22.40 -11.83 8.36
C LEU A 491 23.92 -11.84 8.55
N GLN A 492 24.69 -11.65 7.47
CA GLN A 492 26.17 -11.52 7.51
C GLN A 492 26.61 -10.13 7.99
N GLU A 493 26.01 -9.05 7.50
CA GLU A 493 26.30 -7.68 7.93
C GLU A 493 26.07 -7.53 9.45
N ALA A 494 24.96 -8.06 9.96
CA ALA A 494 24.67 -8.08 11.40
C ALA A 494 25.67 -8.91 12.22
N HIS A 495 26.26 -9.96 11.63
CA HIS A 495 27.30 -10.77 12.28
C HIS A 495 28.62 -10.01 12.39
N GLN A 496 29.03 -9.31 11.33
CA GLN A 496 30.27 -8.52 11.31
C GLN A 496 30.20 -7.30 12.24
N GLY A 497 29.05 -6.62 12.30
CA GLY A 497 28.81 -5.51 13.25
C GLY A 497 28.92 -5.93 14.72
N ASN A 498 28.44 -7.13 15.07
CA ASN A 498 28.58 -7.69 16.42
C ASN A 498 30.02 -8.09 16.76
N ILE A 499 30.81 -8.57 15.78
CA ILE A 499 32.24 -8.87 15.99
C ILE A 499 33.04 -7.58 16.24
N MET A 500 32.74 -6.50 15.52
CA MET A 500 33.37 -5.19 15.76
C MET A 500 32.99 -4.58 17.11
N ASN A 501 31.71 -4.62 17.50
CA ASN A 501 31.26 -4.11 18.79
C ASN A 501 31.79 -4.92 19.98
N ASN A 502 31.93 -6.25 19.86
CA ASN A 502 32.53 -7.08 20.90
C ASN A 502 34.05 -6.89 21.00
N ARG A 503 34.76 -6.60 19.90
CA ARG A 503 36.18 -6.20 19.94
C ARG A 503 36.39 -4.87 20.66
N ASN A 504 35.50 -3.89 20.48
CA ASN A 504 35.58 -2.61 21.18
C ASN A 504 35.19 -2.68 22.67
N ARG A 505 34.42 -3.69 23.09
CA ARG A 505 34.13 -3.95 24.52
C ARG A 505 35.22 -4.76 25.23
N GLY A 506 36.08 -5.47 24.49
CA GLY A 506 37.24 -6.18 25.04
C GLY A 506 38.51 -5.31 25.17
N LEU A 507 38.46 -4.04 24.77
CA LEU A 507 39.56 -3.07 24.81
C LEU A 507 39.29 -1.89 25.77
N ARG A 508 38.34 -2.03 26.71
CA ARG A 508 38.11 -1.07 27.80
C ARG A 508 38.47 -1.66 29.15
#